data_AF-A0A0F8ZYJ4-F1
#
_entry.id   AF-A0A0F8ZYJ4-F1
#
_cell.length_a   1.000
_cell.length_b   1.000
_cell.length_c   1.000
_cell.angle_alpha   90.00
_cell.angle_beta   90.00
_cell.angle_gamma   90.00
#
_symmetry.space_group_name_H-M   'P 1'
#
loop_
_entity.id
_entity.type
_entity.pdbx_description
1 polymer ?
#
loop_
_entity_poly.entity_id
_entity_poly.type
_entity_poly.pdbx_seq_one_letter_code
_entity_poly.pdbx_strand_id
1 'polypeptide(L)'
;GTIDTIGNVIKRLDKVFAELPSKFEDKFDSCSTWWEACLLFNDLFSGRGNSSHALSSLANSSKFDLNWNGKKLKSHFKFEGSDVSGTFRMVKFERNRFGGRAQSLSADHIGNWKFRASNESKFFFDDIGRGAHSRIKNWIETGDMDKITKVYLVKTDDPKDLDLFIGFMGDIKLTAVSTLPKPVRQSTANNGSRTPQCKVWKWDGAGNAKENWDTSSVKLKDGGVYVTLRRFKVLKAGGTEMDLSYQYRLYREAGLIDTSTPIYGLQPRNSKAVADNPKWVKLEDHIRAQLTPVLKAPALANKIANAECFRGFDLSGQFNSNDLRFTASDDTWNDLADTSLFKKFVVAYEYMSNESTDGLSVITNVAQELGCTVPTGTPEHDLDLLWKDLLATYPMFEFLSTTSGYYGRNEIDWTNTMLDKLVQYIKGIDEAV
;
A
#
# COMPACT_ATOMS: atom_id res chain seq x y z
N GLY A 1 -50.20 -19.52 43.75
CA GLY A 1 -49.55 -18.53 42.87
C GLY A 1 -49.09 -19.26 41.63
N THR A 2 -49.74 -19.02 40.51
CA THR A 2 -49.39 -19.62 39.23
C THR A 2 -48.03 -19.10 38.79
N ILE A 3 -47.10 -20.01 38.57
CA ILE A 3 -45.84 -19.73 37.88
C ILE A 3 -46.23 -19.25 36.48
N ASP A 4 -46.12 -17.96 36.21
CA ASP A 4 -46.30 -17.43 34.86
C ASP A 4 -45.25 -18.14 33.98
N THR A 5 -45.69 -19.04 33.11
CA THR A 5 -44.81 -19.73 32.18
C THR A 5 -44.15 -18.69 31.28
N ILE A 6 -42.88 -18.91 30.93
CA ILE A 6 -42.08 -18.02 30.06
C ILE A 6 -42.86 -17.58 28.81
N GLY A 7 -43.71 -18.46 28.26
CA GLY A 7 -44.59 -18.15 27.13
C GLY A 7 -45.64 -17.06 27.39
N ASN A 8 -46.23 -16.99 28.59
CA ASN A 8 -47.17 -15.92 28.93
C ASN A 8 -46.48 -14.57 29.09
N VAL A 9 -45.26 -14.57 29.63
CA VAL A 9 -44.42 -13.37 29.72
C VAL A 9 -44.07 -12.85 28.32
N ILE A 10 -43.65 -13.74 27.40
CA ILE A 10 -43.36 -13.38 26.01
C ILE A 10 -44.60 -12.78 25.32
N LYS A 11 -45.78 -13.41 25.44
CA LYS A 11 -47.03 -12.90 24.84
C LYS A 11 -47.41 -11.52 25.37
N ARG A 12 -47.23 -11.27 26.67
CA ARG A 12 -47.46 -9.94 27.26
C ARG A 12 -46.47 -8.91 26.73
N LEU A 13 -45.19 -9.27 26.59
CA LEU A 13 -44.18 -8.39 26.00
C LEU A 13 -44.48 -8.07 24.53
N ASP A 14 -44.86 -9.06 23.72
CA ASP A 14 -45.26 -8.84 22.32
C ASP A 14 -46.46 -7.89 22.22
N LYS A 15 -47.45 -8.01 23.13
CA LYS A 15 -48.58 -7.06 23.19
C LYS A 15 -48.12 -5.64 23.54
N VAL A 16 -47.23 -5.50 24.53
CA VAL A 16 -46.65 -4.18 24.87
C VAL A 16 -45.89 -3.60 23.68
N PHE A 17 -45.12 -4.40 22.95
CA PHE A 17 -44.42 -3.94 21.74
C PHE A 17 -45.37 -3.50 20.62
N ALA A 18 -46.52 -4.16 20.46
CA ALA A 18 -47.52 -3.77 19.48
C ALA A 18 -48.26 -2.48 19.84
N GLU A 19 -48.46 -2.20 21.13
CA GLU A 19 -49.13 -0.99 21.62
C GLU A 19 -48.21 0.23 21.72
N LEU A 20 -46.90 0.01 21.78
CA LEU A 20 -45.94 1.08 22.03
C LEU A 20 -45.89 2.14 20.91
N PRO A 21 -45.92 1.81 19.59
CA PRO A 21 -45.92 2.80 18.51
C PRO A 21 -47.02 3.86 18.63
N SER A 22 -48.26 3.45 18.92
CA SER A 22 -49.40 4.37 19.02
C SER A 22 -49.30 5.35 20.18
N LYS A 23 -48.47 5.07 21.19
CA LYS A 23 -48.17 6.03 22.28
C LYS A 23 -47.24 7.16 21.86
N PHE A 24 -46.59 7.04 20.72
CA PHE A 24 -45.69 8.07 20.19
C PHE A 24 -46.25 8.81 18.98
N GLU A 25 -47.31 8.31 18.32
CA GLU A 25 -47.93 8.91 17.12
C GLU A 25 -48.25 10.40 17.34
N ASP A 26 -48.94 10.75 18.43
CA ASP A 26 -49.29 12.15 18.77
C ASP A 26 -48.07 13.10 18.80
N LYS A 27 -46.89 12.59 19.19
CA LYS A 27 -45.66 13.41 19.23
C LYS A 27 -45.14 13.69 17.82
N PHE A 28 -45.26 12.72 16.92
CA PHE A 28 -44.80 12.87 15.55
C PHE A 28 -45.77 13.70 14.70
N ASP A 29 -47.06 13.74 15.04
CA ASP A 29 -48.06 14.59 14.36
C ASP A 29 -47.74 16.09 14.47
N SER A 30 -46.98 16.47 15.50
CA SER A 30 -46.50 17.85 15.67
C SER A 30 -45.33 18.24 14.74
N CYS A 31 -44.71 17.27 14.07
CA CYS A 31 -43.59 17.52 13.16
C CYS A 31 -44.11 18.02 11.81
N SER A 32 -43.51 19.08 11.26
CA SER A 32 -43.93 19.67 9.98
C SER A 32 -43.37 18.91 8.79
N THR A 33 -42.22 18.25 8.97
CA THR A 33 -41.53 17.51 7.93
C THR A 33 -41.14 16.12 8.38
N TRP A 34 -40.94 15.21 7.42
CA TRP A 34 -40.45 13.86 7.71
C TRP A 34 -39.05 13.88 8.33
N TRP A 35 -38.19 14.83 7.94
CA TRP A 35 -36.89 15.01 8.57
C TRP A 35 -37.01 15.40 10.04
N GLU A 36 -37.91 16.31 10.40
CA GLU A 36 -38.20 16.66 11.80
C GLU A 36 -38.70 15.47 12.60
N ALA A 37 -39.59 14.66 12.02
CA ALA A 37 -40.04 13.42 12.65
C ALA A 37 -38.88 12.43 12.86
N CYS A 38 -37.94 12.33 11.91
CA CYS A 38 -36.72 11.52 12.07
C CYS A 38 -35.76 12.10 13.11
N LEU A 39 -35.66 13.42 13.26
CA LEU A 39 -34.89 14.08 14.31
C LEU A 39 -35.46 13.73 15.69
N LEU A 40 -36.78 13.87 15.86
CA LEU A 40 -37.47 13.52 17.10
C LEU A 40 -37.34 12.03 17.42
N PHE A 41 -37.48 11.16 16.41
CA PHE A 41 -37.28 9.72 16.56
C PHE A 41 -35.86 9.42 17.05
N ASN A 42 -34.85 10.06 16.46
CA ASN A 42 -33.47 9.86 16.86
C ASN A 42 -33.18 10.40 18.28
N ASP A 43 -33.83 11.49 18.70
CA ASP A 43 -33.74 12.03 20.06
C ASP A 43 -34.34 11.07 21.09
N LEU A 44 -35.56 10.56 20.82
CA LEU A 44 -36.27 9.63 21.68
C LEU A 44 -35.57 8.27 21.82
N PHE A 45 -35.06 7.72 20.71
CA PHE A 45 -34.62 6.33 20.66
C PHE A 45 -33.10 6.15 20.57
N SER A 46 -32.31 7.20 20.34
CA SER A 46 -30.86 7.05 20.07
C SER A 46 -29.97 7.99 20.90
N GLY A 47 -30.45 8.48 22.05
CA GLY A 47 -29.69 9.29 23.00
C GLY A 47 -28.46 8.59 23.61
N ARG A 48 -27.58 9.32 24.33
CA ARG A 48 -26.31 8.81 24.90
C ARG A 48 -26.40 8.24 26.33
N GLY A 49 -27.50 7.61 26.71
CA GLY A 49 -27.70 7.03 28.07
C GLY A 49 -27.84 5.51 28.08
N ASN A 50 -27.61 4.83 29.22
CA ASN A 50 -27.66 3.36 29.28
C ASN A 50 -29.05 2.77 28.93
N SER A 51 -30.14 3.49 29.17
CA SER A 51 -31.50 3.11 28.75
C SER A 51 -31.74 3.26 27.24
N SER A 52 -30.86 3.96 26.51
CA SER A 52 -31.02 4.21 25.08
C SER A 52 -30.64 3.03 24.21
N HIS A 53 -29.77 2.12 24.66
CA HIS A 53 -29.38 0.97 23.85
C HIS A 53 -30.54 0.02 23.63
N ALA A 54 -31.34 -0.26 24.66
CA ALA A 54 -32.52 -1.11 24.57
C ALA A 54 -33.60 -0.47 23.68
N LEU A 55 -33.85 0.83 23.86
CA LEU A 55 -34.79 1.59 23.03
C LEU A 55 -34.33 1.73 21.58
N SER A 56 -33.04 1.92 21.34
CA SER A 56 -32.46 1.97 19.99
C SER A 56 -32.53 0.60 19.31
N SER A 57 -32.26 -0.46 20.05
CA SER A 57 -32.38 -1.84 19.54
C SER A 57 -33.83 -2.17 19.20
N LEU A 58 -34.77 -1.75 20.05
CA LEU A 58 -36.19 -1.88 19.79
C LEU A 58 -36.61 -1.09 18.54
N ALA A 59 -36.21 0.17 18.45
CA ALA A 59 -36.55 1.07 17.36
C ALA A 59 -36.03 0.61 15.98
N ASN A 60 -34.96 -0.19 15.97
CA ASN A 60 -34.41 -0.80 14.76
C ASN A 60 -34.92 -2.24 14.52
N SER A 61 -35.75 -2.80 15.41
CA SER A 61 -36.30 -4.15 15.26
C SER A 61 -37.45 -4.17 14.25
N SER A 62 -37.66 -5.31 13.59
CA SER A 62 -38.79 -5.51 12.69
C SER A 62 -40.16 -5.48 13.39
N LYS A 63 -40.18 -5.63 14.73
CA LYS A 63 -41.40 -5.63 15.55
C LYS A 63 -41.88 -4.23 15.91
N PHE A 64 -41.08 -3.20 15.66
CA PHE A 64 -41.41 -1.82 16.00
C PHE A 64 -41.40 -0.97 14.72
N ASP A 65 -42.59 -0.70 14.19
CA ASP A 65 -42.77 0.06 12.95
C ASP A 65 -43.45 1.39 13.24
N LEU A 66 -42.65 2.46 13.34
CA LEU A 66 -43.16 3.82 13.44
C LEU A 66 -43.12 4.49 12.07
N ASN A 67 -44.30 4.93 11.63
CA ASN A 67 -44.51 5.62 10.37
C ASN A 67 -45.00 7.04 10.64
N TRP A 68 -44.54 8.00 9.83
CA TRP A 68 -45.07 9.36 9.78
C TRP A 68 -45.60 9.61 8.39
N ASN A 69 -46.90 9.92 8.26
CA ASN A 69 -47.58 10.08 6.97
C ASN A 69 -47.28 8.94 5.98
N GLY A 70 -47.34 7.69 6.45
CA GLY A 70 -47.06 6.49 5.66
C GLY A 70 -45.57 6.25 5.33
N LYS A 71 -44.66 7.11 5.79
CA LYS A 71 -43.20 6.93 5.62
C LYS A 71 -42.56 6.43 6.91
N LYS A 72 -41.84 5.31 6.82
CA LYS A 72 -41.09 4.76 7.96
C LYS A 72 -40.03 5.73 8.48
N LEU A 73 -40.04 5.96 9.79
CA LEU A 73 -39.04 6.78 10.47
C LEU A 73 -37.71 6.04 10.55
N LYS A 74 -36.61 6.77 10.36
CA LYS A 74 -35.26 6.20 10.32
C LYS A 74 -34.29 7.06 11.14
N SER A 75 -33.44 6.40 11.90
CA SER A 75 -32.31 7.05 12.57
C SER A 75 -31.13 7.26 11.61
N HIS A 76 -30.93 6.32 10.69
CA HIS A 76 -29.82 6.29 9.75
C HIS A 76 -30.32 6.26 8.32
N PHE A 77 -29.60 6.99 7.47
CA PHE A 77 -29.91 7.16 6.06
C PHE A 77 -28.72 6.66 5.27
N LYS A 78 -29.01 5.92 4.21
CA LYS A 78 -28.03 5.50 3.21
C LYS A 78 -28.51 6.04 1.87
N PHE A 79 -27.81 7.04 1.35
CA PHE A 79 -28.06 7.56 0.01
C PHE A 79 -27.08 6.88 -0.94
N GLU A 80 -27.57 6.15 -1.94
CA GLU A 80 -26.73 5.40 -2.85
C GLU A 80 -26.38 6.25 -4.06
N GLY A 81 -25.10 6.22 -4.48
CA GLY A 81 -24.66 7.01 -5.64
C GLY A 81 -25.20 6.52 -6.98
N SER A 82 -25.81 5.32 -7.01
CA SER A 82 -26.52 4.80 -8.18
C SER A 82 -27.80 5.56 -8.50
N ASP A 83 -28.36 6.28 -7.53
CA ASP A 83 -29.64 6.98 -7.68
C ASP A 83 -29.48 8.38 -8.30
N VAL A 84 -28.24 8.82 -8.55
CA VAL A 84 -27.88 10.18 -9.02
C VAL A 84 -26.84 10.11 -10.14
N SER A 85 -26.73 11.19 -10.92
CA SER A 85 -25.70 11.28 -11.96
C SER A 85 -24.28 11.24 -11.39
N GLY A 86 -23.29 10.94 -12.25
CA GLY A 86 -21.87 10.93 -11.88
C GLY A 86 -21.29 12.29 -11.43
N THR A 87 -22.09 13.37 -11.47
CA THR A 87 -21.68 14.71 -11.00
C THR A 87 -21.99 14.95 -9.52
N PHE A 88 -22.88 14.16 -8.92
CA PHE A 88 -23.23 14.30 -7.51
C PHE A 88 -22.07 13.89 -6.59
N ARG A 89 -21.67 14.80 -5.71
CA ARG A 89 -20.61 14.57 -4.72
C ARG A 89 -21.05 15.15 -3.38
N MET A 90 -20.76 14.43 -2.31
CA MET A 90 -20.91 14.97 -0.96
C MET A 90 -19.59 14.93 -0.21
N VAL A 91 -19.21 16.07 0.40
CA VAL A 91 -18.01 16.20 1.21
C VAL A 91 -18.41 16.36 2.66
N LYS A 92 -17.84 15.53 3.53
CA LYS A 92 -18.06 15.61 4.97
C LYS A 92 -16.96 16.42 5.63
N PHE A 93 -17.34 17.30 6.55
CA PHE A 93 -16.43 18.05 7.40
C PHE A 93 -16.70 17.68 8.86
N GLU A 94 -15.63 17.43 9.60
CA GLU A 94 -15.66 17.22 11.05
C GLU A 94 -14.57 18.07 11.70
N ARG A 95 -14.85 18.53 12.92
CA ARG A 95 -13.85 19.20 13.76
C ARG A 95 -12.98 18.12 14.39
N ASN A 96 -11.67 18.28 14.31
CA ASN A 96 -10.75 17.35 14.99
C ASN A 96 -10.98 17.46 16.51
N ARG A 97 -11.12 16.32 17.21
CA ARG A 97 -11.25 16.26 18.67
C ARG A 97 -10.09 16.95 19.40
N PHE A 98 -8.93 17.07 18.75
CA PHE A 98 -7.69 17.61 19.33
C PHE A 98 -7.30 19.01 18.84
N GLY A 99 -8.15 19.71 18.08
CA GLY A 99 -7.79 21.06 17.63
C GLY A 99 -8.86 21.71 16.76
N GLY A 100 -9.06 23.01 16.94
CA GLY A 100 -10.16 23.80 16.37
C GLY A 100 -10.23 23.90 14.85
N ARG A 101 -9.45 23.13 14.08
CA ARG A 101 -9.48 23.16 12.61
C ARG A 101 -10.46 22.14 12.03
N ALA A 102 -11.22 22.59 11.05
CA ALA A 102 -12.14 21.74 10.30
C ALA A 102 -11.38 20.87 9.28
N GLN A 103 -11.48 19.55 9.40
CA GLN A 103 -10.94 18.61 8.42
C GLN A 103 -12.05 18.16 7.46
N SER A 104 -11.71 18.08 6.17
CA SER A 104 -12.54 17.40 5.18
C SER A 104 -12.21 15.92 5.27
N LEU A 105 -13.20 15.11 5.61
CA LEU A 105 -13.13 13.66 5.62
C LEU A 105 -13.86 13.18 4.38
N SER A 106 -13.13 12.57 3.45
CA SER A 106 -13.55 12.14 2.11
C SER A 106 -14.03 13.28 1.20
N ALA A 107 -13.20 13.62 0.22
CA ALA A 107 -13.67 14.10 -1.06
C ALA A 107 -13.82 12.86 -1.96
N ASP A 108 -14.97 12.70 -2.60
CA ASP A 108 -15.14 11.82 -3.76
C ASP A 108 -15.24 10.31 -3.50
N HIS A 109 -16.16 9.88 -2.63
CA HIS A 109 -16.74 8.54 -2.80
C HIS A 109 -18.00 8.64 -3.64
N ILE A 110 -17.89 8.26 -4.92
CA ILE A 110 -19.04 7.84 -5.72
C ILE A 110 -19.56 6.57 -5.04
N GLY A 111 -20.77 6.60 -4.49
CA GLY A 111 -21.50 5.36 -4.24
C GLY A 111 -21.57 4.85 -2.81
N ASN A 112 -21.92 5.68 -1.82
CA ASN A 112 -22.80 5.33 -0.68
C ASN A 112 -22.55 6.27 0.50
N TRP A 113 -23.45 7.22 0.74
CA TRP A 113 -23.34 8.14 1.87
C TRP A 113 -24.22 7.71 3.03
N LYS A 114 -23.60 7.60 4.21
CA LYS A 114 -24.29 7.30 5.46
C LYS A 114 -24.30 8.52 6.36
N PHE A 115 -25.48 8.91 6.79
CA PHE A 115 -25.64 9.98 7.78
C PHE A 115 -26.82 9.67 8.72
N ARG A 116 -26.83 10.39 9.84
CA ARG A 116 -27.78 10.22 10.93
C ARG A 116 -28.63 11.49 11.02
N ALA A 117 -29.94 11.34 11.17
CA ALA A 117 -30.80 12.48 11.49
C ALA A 117 -30.36 13.05 12.83
N SER A 118 -29.80 14.26 12.83
CA SER A 118 -29.32 14.91 14.04
C SER A 118 -29.35 16.42 13.88
N ASN A 119 -29.71 17.13 14.96
CA ASN A 119 -29.58 18.57 15.05
C ASN A 119 -28.11 19.03 15.04
N GLU A 120 -27.19 18.11 15.34
CA GLU A 120 -25.74 18.29 15.25
C GLU A 120 -25.20 18.16 13.81
N SER A 121 -26.05 17.75 12.86
CA SER A 121 -25.71 17.64 11.44
C SER A 121 -26.21 18.87 10.67
N LYS A 122 -25.36 19.47 9.84
CA LYS A 122 -25.74 20.58 8.94
C LYS A 122 -25.43 20.24 7.50
N PHE A 123 -26.30 20.68 6.59
CA PHE A 123 -26.20 20.40 5.16
C PHE A 123 -26.12 21.72 4.38
N PHE A 124 -25.14 21.79 3.49
CA PHE A 124 -24.90 22.92 2.62
C PHE A 124 -24.91 22.50 1.15
N PHE A 125 -25.34 23.38 0.26
CA PHE A 125 -25.29 23.21 -1.18
C PHE A 125 -24.22 24.11 -1.80
N ASP A 126 -23.34 23.52 -2.62
CA ASP A 126 -22.26 24.22 -3.31
C ASP A 126 -22.75 25.03 -4.50
N ASP A 127 -23.30 26.21 -4.24
CA ASP A 127 -23.82 27.15 -5.25
C ASP A 127 -22.75 28.08 -5.85
N ILE A 128 -21.49 28.00 -5.37
CA ILE A 128 -20.41 28.92 -5.79
C ILE A 128 -19.20 28.22 -6.40
N GLY A 129 -19.12 26.89 -6.31
CA GLY A 129 -17.99 26.08 -6.74
C GLY A 129 -16.69 26.44 -6.02
N ARG A 130 -15.91 27.35 -6.61
CA ARG A 130 -14.59 27.72 -6.08
C ARG A 130 -14.74 28.52 -4.79
N GLY A 131 -14.21 27.97 -3.70
CA GLY A 131 -14.15 28.62 -2.38
C GLY A 131 -15.21 28.13 -1.39
N ALA A 132 -16.13 27.27 -1.80
CA ALA A 132 -17.14 26.70 -0.90
C ALA A 132 -16.53 25.99 0.31
N HIS A 133 -15.51 25.17 0.06
CA HIS A 133 -14.74 24.49 1.12
C HIS A 133 -14.15 25.45 2.14
N SER A 134 -13.62 26.59 1.69
CA SER A 134 -12.99 27.58 2.57
C SER A 134 -14.02 28.30 3.42
N ARG A 135 -15.20 28.61 2.87
CA ARG A 135 -16.30 29.22 3.64
C ARG A 135 -16.87 28.27 4.69
N ILE A 136 -17.07 27.00 4.35
CA ILE A 136 -17.55 26.00 5.33
C ILE A 136 -16.54 25.81 6.44
N LYS A 137 -15.25 25.66 6.12
CA LYS A 137 -14.20 25.56 7.14
C LYS A 137 -14.19 26.78 8.05
N ASN A 138 -14.21 27.99 7.48
CA ASN A 138 -14.26 29.22 8.25
C ASN A 138 -15.51 29.26 9.16
N TRP A 139 -16.69 28.92 8.63
CA TRP A 139 -17.93 28.87 9.40
C TRP A 139 -17.87 27.87 10.56
N ILE A 140 -17.28 26.69 10.35
CA ILE A 140 -17.04 25.69 11.42
C ILE A 140 -16.05 26.23 12.46
N GLU A 141 -15.02 26.95 12.03
CA GLU A 141 -13.94 27.45 12.89
C GLU A 141 -14.36 28.69 13.70
N THR A 142 -15.24 29.54 13.17
CA THR A 142 -15.69 30.79 13.81
C THR A 142 -17.07 30.70 14.48
N GLY A 143 -17.83 29.64 14.24
CA GLY A 143 -19.18 29.47 14.79
C GLY A 143 -19.19 29.01 16.25
N ASP A 144 -20.31 29.27 16.94
CA ASP A 144 -20.63 28.66 18.24
C ASP A 144 -21.05 27.20 18.02
N MET A 145 -20.08 26.29 18.16
CA MET A 145 -20.14 24.93 17.61
C MET A 145 -20.12 23.84 18.68
N ASP A 146 -20.43 24.16 19.94
CA ASP A 146 -20.50 23.16 21.03
C ASP A 146 -21.50 22.02 20.74
N LYS A 147 -22.42 22.25 19.80
CA LYS A 147 -23.47 21.29 19.42
C LYS A 147 -23.35 20.71 18.01
N ILE A 148 -22.51 21.24 17.12
CA ILE A 148 -22.48 20.77 15.72
C ILE A 148 -21.26 19.89 15.50
N THR A 149 -21.51 18.60 15.29
CA THR A 149 -20.45 17.59 15.16
C THR A 149 -20.13 17.25 13.71
N LYS A 150 -21.08 17.45 12.78
CA LYS A 150 -20.96 17.01 11.38
C LYS A 150 -21.52 18.04 10.41
N VAL A 151 -20.76 18.34 9.37
CA VAL A 151 -21.20 19.22 8.29
C VAL A 151 -21.04 18.51 6.95
N TYR A 152 -22.06 18.58 6.12
CA TYR A 152 -22.11 17.94 4.80
C TYR A 152 -22.25 19.01 3.72
N LEU A 153 -21.38 18.96 2.71
CA LEU A 153 -21.45 19.81 1.52
C LEU A 153 -21.89 18.96 0.33
N VAL A 154 -23.09 19.20 -0.16
CA VAL A 154 -23.66 18.61 -1.37
C VAL A 154 -23.20 19.42 -2.58
N LYS A 155 -22.73 18.72 -3.61
CA LYS A 155 -22.29 19.27 -4.89
C LYS A 155 -22.95 18.49 -6.00
N THR A 156 -23.52 19.18 -6.96
CA THR A 156 -23.98 18.60 -8.21
C THR A 156 -24.12 19.72 -9.22
N ASP A 157 -23.86 19.41 -10.48
CA ASP A 157 -24.13 20.34 -11.59
C ASP A 157 -25.53 20.08 -12.19
N ASP A 158 -26.18 18.98 -11.81
CA ASP A 158 -27.54 18.61 -12.25
C ASP A 158 -28.58 18.95 -11.15
N PRO A 159 -29.52 19.88 -11.40
CA PRO A 159 -30.61 20.19 -10.49
C PRO A 159 -31.49 18.97 -10.14
N LYS A 160 -31.64 18.00 -11.05
CA LYS A 160 -32.46 16.80 -10.79
C LYS A 160 -31.86 15.94 -9.68
N ASP A 161 -30.54 15.83 -9.62
CA ASP A 161 -29.87 15.09 -8.54
C ASP A 161 -30.06 15.78 -7.18
N LEU A 162 -30.10 17.11 -7.19
CA LEU A 162 -30.38 17.89 -5.98
C LEU A 162 -31.81 17.65 -5.50
N ASP A 163 -32.79 17.67 -6.41
CA ASP A 163 -34.19 17.40 -6.11
C ASP A 163 -34.39 15.96 -5.61
N LEU A 164 -33.73 14.98 -6.22
CA LEU A 164 -33.71 13.59 -5.76
C LEU A 164 -33.14 13.47 -4.34
N PHE A 165 -32.03 14.15 -4.07
CA PHE A 165 -31.45 14.19 -2.73
C PHE A 165 -32.40 14.85 -1.72
N ILE A 166 -32.99 16.01 -2.04
CA ILE A 166 -33.95 16.70 -1.14
C ILE A 166 -35.19 15.82 -0.89
N GLY A 167 -35.74 15.20 -1.94
CA GLY A 167 -36.88 14.30 -1.84
C GLY A 167 -36.58 13.05 -1.02
N PHE A 168 -35.37 12.49 -1.16
CA PHE A 168 -34.88 11.38 -0.33
C PHE A 168 -34.77 11.78 1.15
N MET A 169 -34.29 12.99 1.42
CA MET A 169 -34.08 13.51 2.78
C MET A 169 -35.36 13.96 3.47
N GLY A 170 -36.40 14.29 2.71
CA GLY A 170 -37.69 14.78 3.18
C GLY A 170 -37.63 16.16 3.83
N ASP A 171 -37.53 17.19 3.00
CA ASP A 171 -37.56 18.62 3.37
C ASP A 171 -36.46 19.04 4.34
N ILE A 172 -35.25 18.51 4.13
CA ILE A 172 -34.10 18.95 4.91
C ILE A 172 -33.77 20.42 4.64
N LYS A 173 -33.39 21.15 5.69
CA LYS A 173 -32.85 22.50 5.57
C LYS A 173 -31.47 22.47 4.92
N LEU A 174 -31.43 22.71 3.61
CA LEU A 174 -30.21 22.84 2.82
C LEU A 174 -29.84 24.33 2.67
N THR A 175 -28.67 24.73 3.17
CA THR A 175 -28.23 26.14 3.16
C THR A 175 -27.24 26.39 2.02
N ALA A 176 -27.45 27.42 1.20
CA ALA A 176 -26.50 27.79 0.15
C ALA A 176 -25.17 28.28 0.75
N VAL A 177 -24.03 27.81 0.23
CA VAL A 177 -22.70 28.18 0.74
C VAL A 177 -22.38 29.66 0.53
N SER A 178 -22.95 30.30 -0.49
CA SER A 178 -22.84 31.75 -0.71
C SER A 178 -23.29 32.59 0.49
N THR A 179 -24.22 32.08 1.32
CA THR A 179 -24.74 32.75 2.52
C THR A 179 -23.74 32.75 3.69
N LEU A 180 -22.71 31.90 3.64
CA LEU A 180 -21.69 31.81 4.69
C LEU A 180 -20.68 32.97 4.60
N PRO A 181 -20.13 33.44 5.75
CA PRO A 181 -19.14 34.50 5.77
C PRO A 181 -17.88 34.10 4.98
N LYS A 182 -17.35 35.05 4.20
CA LYS A 182 -16.08 34.86 3.49
C LYS A 182 -14.94 34.79 4.52
N PRO A 183 -13.99 33.86 4.38
CA PRO A 183 -12.81 33.85 5.24
C PRO A 183 -12.02 35.15 5.04
N VAL A 184 -11.61 35.79 6.15
CA VAL A 184 -10.70 36.92 6.12
C VAL A 184 -9.35 36.40 5.64
N ARG A 185 -8.89 36.86 4.47
CA ARG A 185 -7.55 36.54 3.99
C ARG A 185 -6.55 37.25 4.88
N GLN A 186 -5.87 36.52 5.77
CA GLN A 186 -4.63 37.02 6.33
C GLN A 186 -3.64 37.10 5.17
N SER A 187 -3.25 38.33 4.79
CA SER A 187 -2.13 38.50 3.87
C SER A 187 -0.91 37.93 4.57
N THR A 188 -0.43 36.77 4.11
CA THR A 188 0.89 36.31 4.51
C THR A 188 1.86 37.36 3.98
N ALA A 189 2.35 38.23 4.85
CA ALA A 189 3.38 39.20 4.52
C ALA A 189 4.60 38.41 4.04
N ASN A 190 4.77 38.36 2.72
CA ASN A 190 5.94 37.81 2.08
C ASN A 190 7.07 38.79 2.37
N ASN A 191 7.74 38.63 3.50
CA ASN A 191 8.94 39.41 3.81
C ASN A 191 9.97 39.12 2.73
N GLY A 192 10.19 40.13 1.90
CA GLY A 192 10.99 40.04 0.69
C GLY A 192 12.48 39.90 0.97
N SER A 193 13.18 39.75 -0.16
CA SER A 193 14.64 39.83 -0.31
C SER A 193 15.44 38.66 0.28
N ARG A 194 15.64 37.64 -0.56
CA ARG A 194 16.92 36.94 -0.68
C ARG A 194 17.04 36.48 -2.13
N THR A 195 18.21 36.69 -2.72
CA THR A 195 18.69 36.08 -3.97
C THR A 195 18.06 34.72 -4.23
N PRO A 196 17.75 34.32 -5.48
CA PRO A 196 17.04 33.08 -5.81
C PRO A 196 17.88 31.86 -5.41
N GLN A 197 17.86 31.52 -4.13
CA GLN A 197 18.33 30.26 -3.60
C GLN A 197 17.19 29.28 -3.81
N CYS A 198 17.42 28.31 -4.68
CA CYS A 198 16.52 27.19 -4.83
C CYS A 198 16.51 26.44 -3.50
N LYS A 199 15.37 26.42 -2.81
CA LYS A 199 15.20 25.53 -1.65
C LYS A 199 15.28 24.10 -2.18
N VAL A 200 16.34 23.39 -1.79
CA VAL A 200 16.54 21.98 -2.12
C VAL A 200 16.40 21.16 -0.84
N TRP A 201 16.15 19.87 -1.00
CA TRP A 201 16.16 18.93 0.11
C TRP A 201 17.36 18.01 -0.07
N LYS A 202 18.23 17.90 0.93
CA LYS A 202 19.33 16.94 0.89
C LYS A 202 18.83 15.63 1.49
N TRP A 203 19.06 14.53 0.80
CA TRP A 203 18.75 13.20 1.31
C TRP A 203 19.80 12.78 2.35
N ASP A 204 19.35 12.30 3.50
CA ASP A 204 20.19 11.90 4.63
C ASP A 204 20.36 10.37 4.78
N GLY A 205 19.59 9.59 4.03
CA GLY A 205 19.65 8.13 4.03
C GLY A 205 18.94 7.41 5.17
N ALA A 206 18.19 8.09 6.06
CA ALA A 206 17.65 7.45 7.26
C ALA A 206 16.19 7.84 7.58
N GLY A 207 15.29 6.84 7.66
CA GLY A 207 13.95 6.98 8.26
C GLY A 207 12.74 6.85 7.31
N ASN A 208 11.59 7.39 7.73
CA ASN A 208 10.36 7.44 6.94
C ASN A 208 10.43 8.56 5.88
N ALA A 209 9.80 8.40 4.72
CA ALA A 209 9.96 9.25 3.52
C ALA A 209 9.92 10.80 3.68
N LYS A 210 9.37 11.36 4.77
CA LYS A 210 9.40 12.80 5.07
C LYS A 210 10.62 13.21 5.91
N GLU A 211 11.06 12.33 6.78
CA GLU A 211 12.21 12.53 7.68
C GLU A 211 13.52 12.47 6.89
N ASN A 212 13.56 11.74 5.77
CA ASN A 212 14.78 11.52 4.99
C ASN A 212 15.27 12.73 4.17
N TRP A 213 14.69 13.91 4.41
CA TRP A 213 14.87 15.10 3.58
C TRP A 213 15.14 16.33 4.44
N ASP A 214 16.40 16.67 4.59
CA ASP A 214 16.83 17.87 5.27
C ASP A 214 16.75 19.10 4.37
N THR A 215 16.27 20.20 4.91
CA THR A 215 16.27 21.47 4.17
C THR A 215 17.70 21.94 3.99
N SER A 216 18.12 22.13 2.74
CA SER A 216 19.43 22.67 2.42
C SER A 216 19.31 23.81 1.40
N SER A 217 20.29 24.70 1.41
CA SER A 217 20.43 25.78 0.44
C SER A 217 21.67 25.51 -0.39
N VAL A 218 21.47 25.16 -1.66
CA VAL A 218 22.57 24.88 -2.60
C VAL A 218 22.51 25.90 -3.73
N LYS A 219 23.68 26.41 -4.14
CA LYS A 219 23.76 27.28 -5.31
C LYS A 219 23.67 26.39 -6.54
N LEU A 220 22.71 26.67 -7.43
CA LEU A 220 22.49 25.87 -8.65
C LEU A 220 23.73 25.75 -9.56
N LYS A 221 24.74 26.61 -9.40
CA LYS A 221 25.99 26.57 -10.17
C LYS A 221 26.97 25.47 -9.73
N ASP A 222 26.80 24.92 -8.53
CA ASP A 222 27.76 23.97 -7.93
C ASP A 222 27.55 22.54 -8.47
N GLY A 223 26.36 22.25 -9.02
CA GLY A 223 26.02 20.93 -9.55
C GLY A 223 25.59 19.93 -8.48
N GLY A 224 25.30 18.70 -8.90
CA GLY A 224 24.95 17.60 -8.01
C GLY A 224 24.09 16.51 -8.64
N VAL A 225 23.91 15.43 -7.89
CA VAL A 225 22.97 14.36 -8.25
C VAL A 225 21.60 14.70 -7.68
N TYR A 226 20.54 14.62 -8.49
CA TYR A 226 19.21 15.03 -8.04
C TYR A 226 18.07 14.08 -8.40
N VAL A 227 16.99 14.19 -7.63
CA VAL A 227 15.70 13.54 -7.87
C VAL A 227 14.58 14.58 -7.88
N THR A 228 13.48 14.29 -8.58
CA THR A 228 12.30 15.17 -8.54
C THR A 228 11.37 14.77 -7.39
N LEU A 229 10.97 15.73 -6.57
CA LEU A 229 10.11 15.52 -5.41
C LEU A 229 8.72 16.11 -5.57
N ARG A 230 7.69 15.33 -5.24
CA ARG A 230 6.32 15.81 -5.02
C ARG A 230 5.83 15.36 -3.65
N ARG A 231 5.60 16.33 -2.75
CA ARG A 231 5.20 16.06 -1.36
C ARG A 231 6.14 15.07 -0.65
N PHE A 232 7.46 15.26 -0.81
CA PHE A 232 8.52 14.40 -0.25
C PHE A 232 8.60 12.98 -0.82
N LYS A 233 7.84 12.68 -1.88
CA LYS A 233 7.96 11.44 -2.63
C LYS A 233 8.77 11.66 -3.90
N VAL A 234 9.66 10.73 -4.21
CA VAL A 234 10.46 10.77 -5.44
C VAL A 234 9.59 10.37 -6.63
N LEU A 235 9.71 11.11 -7.72
CA LEU A 235 9.02 10.84 -8.97
C LEU A 235 10.00 10.28 -10.00
N LYS A 236 9.63 9.15 -10.62
CA LYS A 236 10.27 8.62 -11.83
C LYS A 236 9.90 9.44 -13.06
N ALA A 237 10.62 9.20 -14.16
CA ALA A 237 10.11 9.52 -15.49
C ALA A 237 8.69 8.93 -15.67
N GLY A 238 7.76 9.73 -16.19
CA GLY A 238 6.34 9.34 -16.29
C GLY A 238 5.48 9.66 -15.05
N GLY A 239 6.08 10.12 -13.95
CA GLY A 239 5.34 10.65 -12.79
C GLY A 239 4.88 9.62 -11.77
N THR A 240 5.33 8.37 -11.89
CA THR A 240 5.14 7.33 -10.86
C THR A 240 6.01 7.60 -9.65
N GLU A 241 5.54 7.20 -8.47
CA GLU A 241 6.28 7.36 -7.22
C GLU A 241 7.35 6.25 -7.08
N MET A 242 8.53 6.60 -6.58
CA MET A 242 9.64 5.68 -6.30
C MET A 242 9.95 5.68 -4.80
N ASP A 243 10.19 4.49 -4.23
CA ASP A 243 10.81 4.35 -2.92
C ASP A 243 12.33 4.54 -3.02
N LEU A 244 12.81 5.76 -2.84
CA LEU A 244 14.24 6.04 -2.94
C LEU A 244 15.08 5.26 -1.93
N SER A 245 14.54 4.90 -0.76
CA SER A 245 15.31 4.19 0.28
C SER A 245 15.65 2.77 -0.17
N TYR A 246 14.67 2.05 -0.73
CA TYR A 246 14.89 0.72 -1.30
C TYR A 246 15.86 0.79 -2.48
N GLN A 247 15.63 1.71 -3.42
CA GLN A 247 16.44 1.85 -4.64
C GLN A 247 17.87 2.26 -4.34
N TYR A 248 18.08 3.20 -3.43
CA TYR A 248 19.41 3.61 -3.03
C TYR A 248 20.20 2.48 -2.37
N ARG A 249 19.53 1.63 -1.57
CA ARG A 249 20.17 0.44 -0.99
C ARG A 249 20.68 -0.49 -2.08
N LEU A 250 19.87 -0.78 -3.10
CA LEU A 250 20.29 -1.59 -4.25
C LEU A 250 21.44 -0.95 -5.02
N TYR A 251 21.38 0.36 -5.26
CA TYR A 251 22.46 1.08 -5.96
C TYR A 251 23.77 1.01 -5.18
N ARG A 252 23.72 1.10 -3.85
CA ARG A 252 24.89 0.97 -2.98
C ARG A 252 25.43 -0.46 -2.95
N GLU A 253 24.56 -1.45 -2.82
CA GLU A 253 24.95 -2.88 -2.83
C GLU A 253 25.58 -3.29 -4.17
N ALA A 254 25.12 -2.71 -5.28
CA ALA A 254 25.74 -2.87 -6.60
C ALA A 254 27.02 -2.04 -6.80
N GLY A 255 27.44 -1.23 -5.81
CA GLY A 255 28.61 -0.35 -5.93
C GLY A 255 28.45 0.78 -6.96
N LEU A 256 27.22 1.14 -7.32
CA LEU A 256 26.90 2.14 -8.35
C LEU A 256 26.80 3.57 -7.79
N ILE A 257 26.82 3.73 -6.47
CA ILE A 257 26.82 5.04 -5.81
C ILE A 257 27.54 4.98 -4.45
N ASP A 258 28.35 5.99 -4.17
CA ASP A 258 29.04 6.16 -2.90
C ASP A 258 28.11 6.76 -1.83
N THR A 259 28.24 6.31 -0.57
CA THR A 259 27.48 6.83 0.58
C THR A 259 27.72 8.33 0.83
N SER A 260 28.86 8.85 0.40
CA SER A 260 29.21 10.27 0.46
C SER A 260 28.58 11.12 -0.65
N THR A 261 28.02 10.50 -1.70
CA THR A 261 27.40 11.22 -2.82
C THR A 261 26.11 11.91 -2.38
N PRO A 262 26.04 13.25 -2.33
CA PRO A 262 24.84 13.93 -1.89
C PRO A 262 23.74 13.84 -2.96
N ILE A 263 22.56 13.38 -2.57
CA ILE A 263 21.36 13.37 -3.41
C ILE A 263 20.47 14.54 -3.02
N TYR A 264 20.11 15.35 -4.01
CA TYR A 264 19.25 16.51 -3.81
C TYR A 264 17.85 16.28 -4.38
N GLY A 265 16.83 16.47 -3.55
CA GLY A 265 15.44 16.55 -3.95
C GLY A 265 15.09 17.94 -4.47
N LEU A 266 14.52 18.01 -5.67
CA LEU A 266 14.06 19.25 -6.30
C LEU A 266 12.56 19.19 -6.58
N GLN A 267 11.83 20.27 -6.30
CA GLN A 267 10.44 20.38 -6.76
C GLN A 267 10.37 20.43 -8.30
N PRO A 268 9.26 20.02 -8.95
CA PRO A 268 9.15 19.95 -10.40
C PRO A 268 9.43 21.27 -11.13
N ARG A 269 9.09 22.41 -10.49
CA ARG A 269 9.40 23.74 -11.03
C ARG A 269 10.90 24.04 -11.06
N ASN A 270 11.65 23.50 -10.10
CA ASN A 270 13.08 23.73 -9.96
C ASN A 270 13.89 22.70 -10.75
N SER A 271 13.38 21.46 -10.89
CA SER A 271 14.03 20.43 -11.71
C SER A 271 14.11 20.83 -13.18
N LYS A 272 13.12 21.57 -13.70
CA LYS A 272 13.17 22.17 -15.05
C LYS A 272 14.31 23.18 -15.20
N ALA A 273 14.57 23.99 -14.18
CA ALA A 273 15.61 25.02 -14.22
C ALA A 273 17.04 24.46 -14.18
N VAL A 274 17.22 23.21 -13.74
CA VAL A 274 18.52 22.53 -13.73
C VAL A 274 18.67 21.49 -14.84
N ALA A 275 17.61 21.18 -15.58
CA ALA A 275 17.62 20.14 -16.62
C ALA A 275 18.65 20.43 -17.72
N ASP A 276 18.83 21.70 -18.07
CA ASP A 276 19.78 22.14 -19.10
C ASP A 276 21.18 22.42 -18.54
N ASN A 277 21.39 22.26 -17.22
CA ASN A 277 22.68 22.49 -16.59
C ASN A 277 23.48 21.17 -16.53
N PRO A 278 24.59 21.03 -17.28
CA PRO A 278 25.35 19.77 -17.35
C PRO A 278 25.98 19.35 -16.03
N LYS A 279 26.07 20.24 -15.03
CA LYS A 279 26.57 19.91 -13.70
C LYS A 279 25.54 19.21 -12.81
N TRP A 280 24.26 19.24 -13.20
CA TRP A 280 23.19 18.55 -12.50
C TRP A 280 22.80 17.29 -13.27
N VAL A 281 23.00 16.14 -12.63
CA VAL A 281 22.70 14.84 -13.22
C VAL A 281 21.54 14.23 -12.45
N LYS A 282 20.52 13.74 -13.15
CA LYS A 282 19.46 12.98 -12.48
C LYS A 282 20.06 11.71 -11.90
N LEU A 283 19.56 11.27 -10.74
CA LEU A 283 20.03 10.05 -10.10
C LEU A 283 20.03 8.85 -11.05
N GLU A 284 18.92 8.61 -11.77
CA GLU A 284 18.81 7.52 -12.74
C GLU A 284 19.89 7.58 -13.84
N ASP A 285 20.19 8.78 -14.34
CA ASP A 285 21.23 8.98 -15.37
C ASP A 285 22.64 8.79 -14.81
N HIS A 286 22.87 9.22 -13.55
CA HIS A 286 24.11 8.98 -12.83
C HIS A 286 24.36 7.48 -12.64
N ILE A 287 23.35 6.74 -12.14
CA ILE A 287 23.45 5.29 -11.95
C ILE A 287 23.62 4.58 -13.29
N ARG A 288 22.91 4.99 -14.35
CA ARG A 288 23.10 4.41 -15.69
C ARG A 288 24.52 4.58 -16.20
N ALA A 289 25.14 5.74 -15.95
CA ALA A 289 26.52 6.01 -16.34
C ALA A 289 27.51 5.09 -15.61
N GLN A 290 27.30 4.81 -14.31
CA GLN A 290 28.12 3.87 -13.53
C GLN A 290 27.86 2.41 -13.90
N LEU A 291 26.62 2.07 -14.23
CA LEU A 291 26.22 0.71 -14.60
C LEU A 291 26.71 0.31 -15.99
N THR A 292 26.81 1.26 -16.92
CA THR A 292 27.23 1.00 -18.32
C THR A 292 28.57 0.25 -18.43
N PRO A 293 29.67 0.66 -17.76
CA PRO A 293 30.93 -0.09 -17.82
C PRO A 293 30.82 -1.47 -17.17
N VAL A 294 30.03 -1.63 -16.10
CA VAL A 294 29.76 -2.92 -15.46
C VAL A 294 29.10 -3.86 -16.46
N LEU A 295 28.04 -3.41 -17.14
CA LEU A 295 27.31 -4.19 -18.16
C LEU A 295 28.16 -4.54 -19.39
N LYS A 296 29.23 -3.79 -19.66
CA LYS A 296 30.15 -4.05 -20.78
C LYS A 296 31.33 -4.95 -20.41
N ALA A 297 31.47 -5.34 -19.14
CA ALA A 297 32.53 -6.23 -18.72
C ALA A 297 32.39 -7.60 -19.44
N PRO A 298 33.39 -8.07 -20.21
CA PRO A 298 33.25 -9.28 -21.01
C PRO A 298 32.87 -10.52 -20.20
N ALA A 299 33.36 -10.64 -18.97
CA ALA A 299 33.06 -11.75 -18.09
C ALA A 299 31.63 -11.71 -17.51
N LEU A 300 30.97 -10.54 -17.47
CA LEU A 300 29.67 -10.42 -16.81
C LEU A 300 28.59 -11.25 -17.49
N ALA A 301 28.59 -11.33 -18.83
CA ALA A 301 27.62 -12.11 -19.58
C ALA A 301 27.64 -13.59 -19.16
N ASN A 302 28.84 -14.17 -19.04
CA ASN A 302 29.02 -15.56 -18.60
C ASN A 302 28.63 -15.73 -17.13
N LYS A 303 29.00 -14.79 -16.25
CA LYS A 303 28.61 -14.83 -14.83
C LYS A 303 27.09 -14.83 -14.64
N ILE A 304 26.38 -14.00 -15.42
CA ILE A 304 24.91 -13.97 -15.41
C ILE A 304 24.36 -15.30 -15.91
N ALA A 305 24.85 -15.81 -17.04
CA ALA A 305 24.41 -17.09 -17.59
C ALA A 305 24.67 -18.26 -16.62
N ASN A 306 25.82 -18.25 -15.93
CA ASN A 306 26.16 -19.23 -14.91
C ASN A 306 25.19 -19.18 -13.73
N ALA A 307 24.90 -17.97 -13.22
CA ALA A 307 23.97 -17.79 -12.11
C ALA A 307 22.53 -18.17 -12.48
N GLU A 308 22.08 -17.88 -13.70
CA GLU A 308 20.76 -18.28 -14.19
C GLU A 308 20.65 -19.79 -14.37
N CYS A 309 21.68 -20.43 -14.96
CA CYS A 309 21.74 -21.88 -15.07
C CYS A 309 21.75 -22.55 -13.69
N PHE A 310 22.53 -22.04 -12.73
CA PHE A 310 22.53 -22.53 -11.36
C PHE A 310 21.17 -22.41 -10.66
N ARG A 311 20.48 -21.27 -10.79
CA ARG A 311 19.14 -21.08 -10.20
C ARG A 311 18.05 -21.93 -10.86
N GLY A 312 18.19 -22.19 -12.17
CA GLY A 312 17.31 -23.09 -12.91
C GLY A 312 17.57 -24.56 -12.59
N PHE A 313 18.79 -24.89 -12.15
CA PHE A 313 19.20 -26.22 -11.75
C PHE A 313 18.64 -26.57 -10.37
N ASP A 314 17.48 -27.23 -10.37
CA ASP A 314 16.77 -27.61 -9.16
C ASP A 314 17.31 -28.91 -8.56
N LEU A 315 18.33 -28.80 -7.70
CA LEU A 315 18.67 -29.90 -6.79
C LEU A 315 17.65 -30.07 -5.68
N SER A 316 16.80 -29.07 -5.36
CA SER A 316 15.87 -29.12 -4.23
C SER A 316 14.80 -30.21 -4.35
N GLY A 317 14.46 -30.59 -5.58
CA GLY A 317 13.62 -31.76 -5.87
C GLY A 317 14.30 -33.12 -5.65
N GLN A 318 15.63 -33.15 -5.47
CA GLN A 318 16.46 -34.36 -5.43
C GLN A 318 17.31 -34.47 -4.14
N PHE A 319 17.68 -33.34 -3.54
CA PHE A 319 18.44 -33.15 -2.30
C PHE A 319 17.93 -31.90 -1.60
N ASN A 320 17.94 -31.84 -0.26
CA ASN A 320 17.45 -30.65 0.43
C ASN A 320 18.34 -29.43 0.08
N SER A 321 17.73 -28.24 -0.09
CA SER A 321 18.26 -27.06 -0.80
C SER A 321 19.49 -26.36 -0.19
N ASN A 322 20.24 -27.00 0.70
CA ASN A 322 21.44 -26.46 1.34
C ASN A 322 22.47 -27.56 1.65
N ASP A 323 22.55 -28.63 0.85
CA ASP A 323 23.53 -29.67 1.11
C ASP A 323 24.96 -29.20 0.77
N LEU A 324 25.60 -28.53 1.75
CA LEU A 324 26.97 -28.02 1.71
C LEU A 324 28.00 -29.10 1.31
N ARG A 325 27.63 -30.38 1.35
CA ARG A 325 28.51 -31.52 1.02
C ARG A 325 28.84 -31.63 -0.48
N PHE A 326 28.12 -30.95 -1.38
CA PHE A 326 28.51 -30.83 -2.81
C PHE A 326 29.38 -29.59 -3.10
N THR A 327 29.91 -28.93 -2.06
CA THR A 327 30.86 -27.81 -2.20
C THR A 327 32.26 -28.26 -1.78
N ALA A 328 33.34 -27.71 -2.36
CA ALA A 328 34.72 -28.08 -1.99
C ALA A 328 35.15 -27.70 -0.56
N SER A 329 34.22 -27.26 0.30
CA SER A 329 34.48 -27.22 1.74
C SER A 329 34.60 -28.62 2.35
N ASP A 330 34.16 -29.66 1.64
CA ASP A 330 34.32 -31.05 2.01
C ASP A 330 35.47 -31.71 1.20
N ASP A 331 36.59 -31.98 1.87
CA ASP A 331 37.77 -32.62 1.29
C ASP A 331 37.49 -34.06 0.81
N THR A 332 36.33 -34.62 1.15
CA THR A 332 35.90 -35.98 0.79
C THR A 332 36.04 -36.28 -0.71
N TRP A 333 35.86 -35.28 -1.58
CA TRP A 333 35.90 -35.47 -3.04
C TRP A 333 37.28 -35.28 -3.67
N ASN A 334 38.28 -34.77 -2.92
CA ASN A 334 39.63 -34.53 -3.43
C ASN A 334 40.33 -35.81 -3.89
N ASP A 335 39.93 -36.92 -3.28
CA ASP A 335 40.41 -38.28 -3.51
C ASP A 335 39.99 -38.89 -4.86
N LEU A 336 39.06 -38.26 -5.59
CA LEU A 336 38.64 -38.68 -6.91
C LEU A 336 39.62 -38.18 -7.99
N ALA A 337 39.80 -38.96 -9.05
CA ALA A 337 40.62 -38.57 -10.19
C ALA A 337 40.03 -37.33 -10.91
N ASP A 338 40.88 -36.46 -11.47
CA ASP A 338 40.44 -35.28 -12.23
C ASP A 338 39.64 -35.64 -13.51
N THR A 339 39.77 -36.88 -13.97
CA THR A 339 39.00 -37.43 -15.09
C THR A 339 37.58 -37.84 -14.70
N SER A 340 37.32 -38.08 -13.41
CA SER A 340 36.03 -38.51 -12.86
C SER A 340 34.90 -37.56 -13.27
N LEU A 341 33.79 -38.11 -13.77
CA LEU A 341 32.63 -37.31 -14.14
C LEU A 341 31.99 -36.65 -12.91
N PHE A 342 31.99 -37.36 -11.77
CA PHE A 342 31.48 -36.80 -10.53
C PHE A 342 32.29 -35.58 -10.07
N LYS A 343 33.62 -35.67 -10.10
CA LYS A 343 34.49 -34.53 -9.73
C LYS A 343 34.28 -33.33 -10.65
N LYS A 344 34.12 -33.56 -11.95
CA LYS A 344 33.78 -32.49 -12.92
C LYS A 344 32.46 -31.81 -12.61
N PHE A 345 31.43 -32.57 -12.23
CA PHE A 345 30.14 -32.03 -11.81
C PHE A 345 30.27 -31.16 -10.55
N VAL A 346 30.94 -31.64 -9.49
CA VAL A 346 31.12 -30.88 -8.24
C VAL A 346 31.85 -29.56 -8.49
N VAL A 347 32.95 -29.59 -9.26
CA VAL A 347 33.70 -28.38 -9.61
C VAL A 347 32.84 -27.39 -10.40
N ALA A 348 32.07 -27.86 -11.39
CA ALA A 348 31.16 -27.02 -12.16
C ALA A 348 30.04 -26.42 -11.28
N TYR A 349 29.42 -27.25 -10.44
CA TYR A 349 28.35 -26.85 -9.53
C TYR A 349 28.81 -25.76 -8.57
N GLU A 350 29.96 -25.95 -7.93
CA GLU A 350 30.54 -24.97 -7.01
C GLU A 350 30.94 -23.68 -7.72
N TYR A 351 31.61 -23.78 -8.87
CA TYR A 351 31.97 -22.62 -9.66
C TYR A 351 30.74 -21.76 -10.00
N MET A 352 29.65 -22.39 -10.44
CA MET A 352 28.41 -21.68 -10.80
C MET A 352 27.66 -21.16 -9.58
N SER A 353 27.69 -21.88 -8.45
CA SER A 353 27.15 -21.41 -7.16
C SER A 353 27.87 -20.16 -6.67
N ASN A 354 29.21 -20.17 -6.71
CA ASN A 354 30.05 -19.04 -6.31
C ASN A 354 29.85 -17.83 -7.24
N GLU A 355 29.54 -18.06 -8.51
CA GLU A 355 29.15 -16.99 -9.44
C GLU A 355 27.70 -16.54 -9.21
N SER A 356 26.83 -17.30 -8.55
CA SER A 356 25.46 -16.89 -8.19
C SER A 356 25.41 -16.04 -6.90
N THR A 357 26.24 -15.01 -6.79
CA THR A 357 26.21 -14.09 -5.64
C THR A 357 24.98 -13.16 -5.66
N ASP A 358 24.57 -12.71 -4.46
CA ASP A 358 23.53 -11.71 -4.28
C ASP A 358 23.80 -10.44 -5.11
N GLY A 359 25.06 -10.01 -5.21
CA GLY A 359 25.46 -8.80 -5.95
C GLY A 359 25.08 -8.83 -7.44
N LEU A 360 25.13 -10.00 -8.10
CA LEU A 360 24.73 -10.13 -9.50
C LEU A 360 23.22 -9.96 -9.68
N SER A 361 22.42 -10.50 -8.77
CA SER A 361 20.97 -10.28 -8.78
C SER A 361 20.61 -8.80 -8.60
N VAL A 362 21.36 -8.08 -7.76
CA VAL A 362 21.16 -6.65 -7.55
C VAL A 362 21.49 -5.86 -8.83
N ILE A 363 22.61 -6.18 -9.50
CA ILE A 363 23.01 -5.53 -10.75
C ILE A 363 21.96 -5.76 -11.86
N THR A 364 21.47 -6.99 -12.05
CA THR A 364 20.48 -7.29 -13.08
C THR A 364 19.13 -6.62 -12.80
N ASN A 365 18.69 -6.60 -11.54
CA ASN A 365 17.47 -5.91 -11.12
C ASN A 365 17.55 -4.39 -11.38
N VAL A 366 18.67 -3.76 -11.02
CA VAL A 366 18.90 -2.33 -11.29
C VAL A 366 18.95 -2.05 -12.79
N ALA A 367 19.60 -2.90 -13.59
CA ALA A 367 19.65 -2.77 -15.03
C ALA A 367 18.26 -2.83 -15.68
N GLN A 368 17.44 -3.81 -15.29
CA GLN A 368 16.06 -3.95 -15.76
C GLN A 368 15.20 -2.75 -15.37
N GLU A 369 15.30 -2.27 -14.13
CA GLU A 369 14.56 -1.09 -13.65
C GLU A 369 14.90 0.18 -14.46
N LEU A 370 16.18 0.34 -14.83
CA LEU A 370 16.66 1.50 -15.59
C LEU A 370 16.51 1.36 -17.12
N GLY A 371 15.93 0.24 -17.58
CA GLY A 371 15.75 -0.06 -19.00
C GLY A 371 17.06 -0.32 -19.75
N CYS A 372 18.10 -0.79 -19.05
CA CYS A 372 19.37 -1.16 -19.66
C CYS A 372 19.32 -2.60 -20.16
N THR A 373 19.92 -2.87 -21.32
CA THR A 373 20.06 -4.24 -21.84
C THR A 373 21.06 -5.00 -20.97
N VAL A 374 20.60 -6.07 -20.34
CA VAL A 374 21.44 -7.02 -19.62
C VAL A 374 22.14 -7.92 -20.66
N PRO A 375 23.48 -8.08 -20.60
CA PRO A 375 24.17 -8.93 -21.56
C PRO A 375 23.78 -10.40 -21.35
N THR A 376 23.58 -11.11 -22.45
CA THR A 376 23.31 -12.55 -22.46
C THR A 376 24.60 -13.30 -22.78
N GLY A 377 24.96 -14.26 -21.94
CA GLY A 377 26.08 -15.16 -22.18
C GLY A 377 25.63 -16.59 -22.44
N THR A 378 26.61 -17.48 -22.56
CA THR A 378 26.41 -18.93 -22.52
C THR A 378 27.00 -19.41 -21.20
N PRO A 379 26.30 -20.25 -20.43
CA PRO A 379 26.89 -20.80 -19.21
C PRO A 379 28.13 -21.64 -19.57
N GLU A 380 29.14 -21.59 -18.72
CA GLU A 380 30.41 -22.31 -18.96
C GLU A 380 30.27 -23.82 -18.77
N HIS A 381 29.28 -24.23 -17.98
CA HIS A 381 28.91 -25.63 -17.79
C HIS A 381 27.40 -25.81 -17.96
N ASP A 382 27.01 -26.95 -18.50
CA ASP A 382 25.63 -27.40 -18.58
C ASP A 382 25.38 -28.37 -17.42
N LEU A 383 24.86 -27.85 -16.30
CA LEU A 383 24.63 -28.64 -15.09
C LEU A 383 23.59 -29.75 -15.31
N ASP A 384 22.59 -29.51 -16.16
CA ASP A 384 21.57 -30.51 -16.48
C ASP A 384 22.17 -31.68 -17.25
N LEU A 385 23.02 -31.41 -18.25
CA LEU A 385 23.71 -32.45 -19.00
C LEU A 385 24.70 -33.21 -18.11
N LEU A 386 25.52 -32.51 -17.33
CA LEU A 386 26.47 -33.14 -16.40
C LEU A 386 25.74 -34.02 -15.38
N TRP A 387 24.62 -33.57 -14.84
CA TRP A 387 23.80 -34.34 -13.92
C TRP A 387 23.21 -35.59 -14.59
N LYS A 388 22.70 -35.45 -15.81
CA LYS A 388 22.17 -36.58 -16.59
C LYS A 388 23.24 -37.63 -16.88
N ASP A 389 24.44 -37.20 -17.29
CA ASP A 389 25.56 -38.08 -17.55
C ASP A 389 26.05 -38.75 -16.26
N LEU A 390 26.02 -38.03 -15.13
CA LEU A 390 26.34 -38.55 -13.80
C LEU A 390 25.37 -39.65 -13.40
N LEU A 391 24.05 -39.46 -13.55
CA LEU A 391 23.05 -40.50 -13.27
C LEU A 391 23.20 -41.73 -14.17
N ALA A 392 23.56 -41.54 -15.44
CA ALA A 392 23.79 -42.64 -16.36
C ALA A 392 25.06 -43.44 -16.00
N THR A 393 26.12 -42.76 -15.56
CA THR A 393 27.41 -43.37 -15.22
C THR A 393 27.40 -44.00 -13.83
N TYR A 394 26.69 -43.37 -12.88
CA TYR A 394 26.62 -43.78 -11.47
C TYR A 394 25.15 -44.00 -11.04
N PRO A 395 24.48 -45.09 -11.47
CA PRO A 395 23.05 -45.31 -11.21
C PRO A 395 22.64 -45.29 -9.73
N MET A 396 23.57 -45.54 -8.80
CA MET A 396 23.30 -45.43 -7.37
C MET A 396 22.85 -44.02 -6.94
N PHE A 397 23.20 -42.96 -7.67
CA PHE A 397 22.74 -41.61 -7.39
C PHE A 397 21.23 -41.43 -7.63
N GLU A 398 20.66 -42.13 -8.60
CA GLU A 398 19.20 -42.13 -8.84
C GLU A 398 18.46 -42.76 -7.66
N PHE A 399 19.02 -43.82 -7.08
CA PHE A 399 18.46 -44.44 -5.87
C PHE A 399 18.55 -43.50 -4.65
N LEU A 400 19.65 -42.77 -4.51
CA LEU A 400 19.88 -41.85 -3.41
C LEU A 400 19.02 -40.59 -3.52
N SER A 401 18.74 -40.10 -4.74
CA SER A 401 17.86 -38.96 -4.98
C SER A 401 16.37 -39.29 -4.88
N THR A 402 15.96 -40.52 -5.19
CA THR A 402 14.56 -40.96 -5.08
C THR A 402 14.14 -41.32 -3.65
N THR A 403 15.08 -41.80 -2.82
CA THR A 403 14.81 -42.14 -1.41
C THR A 403 14.75 -40.92 -0.50
N SER A 404 15.43 -39.82 -0.84
CA SER A 404 15.39 -38.55 -0.08
C SER A 404 14.02 -37.86 -0.14
N GLY A 405 13.32 -37.93 -1.28
CA GLY A 405 12.01 -37.31 -1.49
C GLY A 405 10.83 -38.05 -0.83
N TYR A 406 10.95 -39.36 -0.61
CA TYR A 406 9.82 -40.20 -0.15
C TYR A 406 9.45 -39.99 1.32
N TYR A 407 10.38 -39.55 2.18
CA TYR A 407 10.12 -39.46 3.62
C TYR A 407 9.53 -38.14 4.11
N GLY A 408 9.43 -37.09 3.27
CA GLY A 408 8.69 -35.84 3.56
C GLY A 408 9.14 -35.04 4.81
N ARG A 409 10.00 -35.61 5.64
CA ARG A 409 10.70 -35.05 6.80
C ARG A 409 11.92 -35.93 7.05
N ASN A 410 13.05 -35.28 7.30
CA ASN A 410 14.34 -35.84 7.72
C ASN A 410 15.26 -36.20 6.56
N GLU A 411 16.19 -35.28 6.33
CA GLU A 411 17.55 -35.47 5.84
C GLU A 411 17.97 -36.95 5.86
N ILE A 412 18.32 -37.49 4.69
CA ILE A 412 19.32 -38.55 4.69
C ILE A 412 20.55 -37.86 5.30
N ASP A 413 20.81 -38.13 6.58
CA ASP A 413 22.04 -37.69 7.22
C ASP A 413 23.16 -38.55 6.62
N TRP A 414 23.77 -38.04 5.55
CA TRP A 414 24.93 -38.66 4.93
C TRP A 414 26.06 -38.65 5.96
N THR A 415 26.14 -39.73 6.73
CA THR A 415 27.28 -39.98 7.61
C THR A 415 28.55 -40.04 6.77
N ASN A 416 29.70 -39.65 7.33
CA ASN A 416 31.00 -39.79 6.66
C ASN A 416 31.20 -41.23 6.11
N THR A 417 30.73 -42.25 6.83
CA THR A 417 30.76 -43.64 6.39
C THR A 417 29.98 -43.90 5.09
N MET A 418 28.86 -43.21 4.87
CA MET A 418 28.09 -43.31 3.61
C MET A 418 28.81 -42.59 2.47
N LEU A 419 29.38 -41.42 2.75
CA LEU A 419 30.17 -40.66 1.79
C LEU A 419 31.42 -41.44 1.36
N ASP A 420 32.17 -42.03 2.29
CA ASP A 420 33.33 -42.88 2.00
C ASP A 420 32.96 -44.05 1.09
N LYS A 421 31.82 -44.70 1.35
CA LYS A 421 31.30 -45.79 0.51
C LYS A 421 30.88 -45.30 -0.87
N LEU A 422 30.33 -44.11 -0.98
CA LEU A 422 29.99 -43.48 -2.25
C LEU A 422 31.25 -43.15 -3.06
N VAL A 423 32.30 -42.62 -2.42
CA VAL A 423 33.60 -42.37 -3.04
C VAL A 423 34.23 -43.69 -3.53
N GLN A 424 34.21 -44.74 -2.71
CA GLN A 424 34.70 -46.07 -3.13
C GLN A 424 33.92 -46.63 -4.32
N TYR A 425 32.60 -46.45 -4.32
CA TYR A 425 31.76 -46.85 -5.45
C TYR A 425 32.12 -46.07 -6.73
N ILE A 426 32.27 -44.74 -6.65
CA ILE A 426 32.68 -43.90 -7.78
C ILE A 426 34.05 -44.36 -8.32
N LYS A 427 35.05 -44.54 -7.45
CA LYS A 427 36.38 -45.04 -7.83
C LYS A 427 36.31 -46.38 -8.56
N GLY A 428 35.51 -47.32 -8.04
CA GLY A 428 35.34 -48.63 -8.66
C GLY A 428 34.70 -48.59 -10.05
N ILE A 429 33.78 -47.65 -10.31
CA ILE A 429 33.21 -47.41 -11.64
C ILE A 429 34.23 -46.71 -12.56
N ASP A 430 34.90 -45.67 -12.06
CA ASP A 430 35.90 -44.91 -12.82
C ASP A 430 37.12 -45.75 -13.23
N GLU A 431 37.49 -46.77 -12.45
CA GLU A 431 38.55 -47.74 -12.78
C GLU A 431 38.13 -48.78 -13.84
N ALA A 432 36.82 -49.02 -13.98
CA ALA A 432 36.27 -50.03 -14.88
C ALA A 432 35.98 -49.49 -16.30
N VAL A 433 35.90 -48.16 -16.45
CA VAL A 433 35.68 -47.42 -17.71
C VAL A 433 37.00 -46.93 -18.25
#